data_AF-A0A8S9H287-F1
#
_entry.id   AF-A0A8S9H287-F1
#
_cell.length_a   1.000
_cell.length_b   1.000
_cell.length_c   1.000
_cell.angle_alpha   90.00
_cell.angle_beta   90.00
_cell.angle_gamma   90.00
#
_symmetry.space_group_name_H-M   'P 1'
#
loop_
_entity.id
_entity.type
_entity.pdbx_description
1 polymer ?
#
loop_
_entity_poly.entity_id
_entity_poly.type
_entity_poly.pdbx_seq_one_letter_code
_entity_poly.pdbx_strand_id
1 'polypeptide(L)'
;MAPTSAHFAIPLPLRVLSDWPKGKTLVPKGINEVKLIGSGKILENSQTVAQCKTPFGEVAGGVTLMLMLMHVVVQPSLSKAKT
;
A
#
# COMPACT_ATOMS: atom_id res chain seq x y z
N MET A 1 -2.46 -16.77 -28.80
CA MET A 1 -1.69 -16.62 -27.54
C MET A 1 -1.97 -15.24 -26.98
N ALA A 2 -2.82 -15.15 -25.96
CA ALA A 2 -3.10 -13.89 -25.28
C ALA A 2 -1.99 -13.63 -24.23
N PRO A 3 -1.43 -12.40 -24.15
CA PRO A 3 -0.45 -12.09 -23.12
C PRO A 3 -1.13 -12.08 -21.74
N THR A 4 -0.63 -12.94 -20.86
CA THR A 4 -1.03 -13.12 -19.47
C THR A 4 -0.87 -11.83 -18.64
N SER A 5 -2.01 -11.21 -18.27
CA SER A 5 -2.30 -10.62 -16.96
C SER A 5 -1.22 -9.75 -16.25
N ALA A 6 -0.54 -8.87 -16.98
CA ALA A 6 0.32 -7.83 -16.38
C ALA A 6 -0.29 -6.42 -16.46
N HIS A 7 -1.60 -6.30 -16.70
CA HIS A 7 -2.14 -5.04 -17.22
C HIS A 7 -2.15 -3.87 -16.24
N PHE A 8 -2.21 -4.03 -14.91
CA PHE A 8 -1.94 -2.92 -13.98
C PHE A 8 -1.51 -3.45 -12.62
N ALA A 9 -0.21 -3.67 -12.42
CA ALA A 9 0.32 -3.86 -11.08
C ALA A 9 0.30 -2.50 -10.37
N ILE A 10 -0.86 -2.12 -9.81
CA ILE A 10 -1.06 -0.81 -9.16
C ILE A 10 -0.14 -0.73 -7.93
N PRO A 11 0.69 0.32 -7.81
CA PRO A 11 1.45 0.63 -6.62
C PRO A 11 0.60 0.65 -5.36
N LEU A 12 1.13 0.10 -4.27
CA LEU A 12 0.41 0.02 -2.99
C LEU A 12 -0.11 1.38 -2.47
N PRO A 13 0.68 2.46 -2.51
CA PRO A 13 0.22 3.77 -2.03
C PRO A 13 -0.96 4.30 -2.85
N LEU A 14 -1.00 4.03 -4.17
CA LEU A 14 -2.12 4.43 -5.03
C LEU A 14 -3.41 3.71 -4.66
N ARG A 15 -3.31 2.43 -4.31
CA ARG A 15 -4.48 1.68 -3.84
C ARG A 15 -5.00 2.24 -2.51
N VAL A 16 -4.10 2.52 -1.57
CA VAL A 16 -4.46 3.13 -0.27
C VAL A 16 -5.12 4.50 -0.45
N LEU A 17 -4.67 5.31 -1.41
CA LEU A 17 -5.32 6.58 -1.75
C LEU A 17 -6.72 6.38 -2.32
N SER A 18 -6.88 5.42 -3.22
CA SER A 18 -8.17 5.14 -3.87
C SER A 18 -9.21 4.61 -2.88
N ASP A 19 -8.77 3.77 -1.94
CA ASP A 19 -9.62 3.17 -0.90
C ASP A 19 -9.66 4.01 0.41
N TRP A 20 -9.17 5.26 0.37
CA TRP A 20 -9.09 6.08 1.58
C TRP A 20 -10.48 6.35 2.16
N PRO A 21 -10.70 6.11 3.47
CA PRO A 21 -12.02 6.27 4.07
C PRO A 21 -12.46 7.73 4.06
N LYS A 22 -13.71 7.94 3.63
CA LYS A 22 -14.36 9.26 3.64
C LYS A 22 -14.57 9.72 5.08
N GLY A 23 -14.36 11.01 5.36
CA GLY A 23 -14.57 11.60 6.68
C GLY A 23 -13.35 11.58 7.62
N LYS A 24 -12.16 11.20 7.14
CA LYS A 24 -10.91 11.44 7.87
C LYS A 24 -10.48 12.91 7.75
N THR A 25 -10.01 13.49 8.84
CA THR A 25 -9.46 14.86 8.89
C THR A 25 -8.14 14.99 8.12
N LEU A 26 -7.36 13.91 8.08
CA LEU A 26 -6.10 13.83 7.35
C LEU A 26 -6.32 13.02 6.08
N VAL A 27 -6.40 13.71 4.94
CA VAL A 27 -6.49 13.11 3.61
C VAL A 27 -5.18 13.37 2.88
N PRO A 28 -4.40 12.32 2.55
CA PRO A 28 -3.20 12.49 1.75
C PRO A 28 -3.57 13.01 0.35
N LYS A 29 -2.86 14.04 -0.10
CA LYS A 29 -3.04 14.69 -1.41
C LYS A 29 -2.45 13.87 -2.56
N GLY A 30 -1.53 12.96 -2.25
CA GLY A 30 -0.88 12.12 -3.24
C GLY A 30 0.04 11.09 -2.61
N ILE A 31 0.64 10.27 -3.48
CA ILE A 31 1.46 9.11 -3.10
C ILE A 31 2.68 9.47 -2.25
N ASN A 32 3.19 10.69 -2.38
CA ASN A 32 4.36 11.18 -1.65
C ASN A 32 4.05 11.47 -0.18
N GLU A 33 2.78 11.71 0.15
CA GLU A 33 2.33 11.93 1.52
C GLU A 33 1.95 10.63 2.23
N VAL A 34 2.02 9.49 1.54
CA VAL A 34 1.68 8.18 2.09
C VAL A 34 2.95 7.36 2.27
N LYS A 35 3.28 7.02 3.52
CA LYS A 35 4.33 6.06 3.84
C LYS A 35 3.71 4.78 4.35
N LEU A 36 4.07 3.66 3.72
CA LEU A 36 3.63 2.34 4.13
C LEU A 36 4.73 1.67 4.92
N ILE A 37 4.39 1.04 6.04
CA ILE A 37 5.31 0.31 6.90
C ILE A 37 4.79 -1.11 7.05
N GLY A 38 5.60 -2.09 6.65
CA GLY A 38 5.26 -3.51 6.71
C GLY A 38 6.42 -4.29 7.31
N SER A 39 6.11 -5.20 8.24
CA SER A 39 7.11 -6.04 8.92
C SER A 39 8.30 -5.24 9.50
N GLY A 40 8.03 -4.04 10.01
CA GLY A 40 9.04 -3.14 10.58
C GLY A 40 9.90 -2.37 9.56
N LYS A 41 9.63 -2.46 8.25
CA LYS A 41 10.34 -1.72 7.20
C LYS A 41 9.41 -0.74 6.50
N ILE A 42 9.93 0.44 6.14
CA ILE A 42 9.23 1.38 5.26
C ILE A 42 9.28 0.80 3.84
N LEU A 43 8.11 0.70 3.20
CA LEU A 43 7.96 0.23 1.83
C LEU A 43 8.19 1.38 0.84
N GLU A 44 8.81 1.06 -0.29
CA GLU A 44 9.00 2.01 -1.38
C GLU A 44 7.70 2.18 -2.17
N ASN A 45 7.52 3.35 -2.79
CA ASN A 45 6.31 3.67 -3.53
C ASN A 45 6.09 2.75 -4.74
N SER A 46 7.18 2.25 -5.34
CA SER A 46 7.17 1.35 -6.50
C SER A 46 6.68 -0.07 -6.16
N GLN A 47 6.57 -0.42 -4.88
CA GLN A 47 6.18 -1.77 -4.47
C GLN A 47 4.70 -2.04 -4.71
N THR A 48 4.42 -3.28 -5.12
CA THR A 48 3.07 -3.77 -5.41
C THR A 48 2.61 -4.74 -4.31
N VAL A 49 1.29 -4.94 -4.20
CA VAL A 49 0.69 -5.84 -3.20
C VAL A 49 1.33 -7.24 -3.25
N ALA A 50 1.66 -7.73 -4.44
CA ALA A 50 2.29 -9.03 -4.65
C ALA A 50 3.67 -9.14 -4.01
N GLN A 51 4.44 -8.05 -3.97
CA GLN A 51 5.81 -8.05 -3.46
C GLN A 51 5.93 -7.82 -1.95
N CYS A 52 4.91 -7.24 -1.32
CA CYS A 52 4.89 -6.98 0.12
C CYS A 52 4.17 -8.06 0.93
N LYS A 53 3.70 -9.07 0.21
CA LYS A 53 2.89 -10.17 0.68
C LYS A 53 3.83 -11.18 1.36
N THR A 54 3.80 -11.25 2.70
CA THR A 54 4.57 -12.24 3.47
C THR A 54 3.69 -13.48 3.74
N PRO A 55 4.17 -14.71 3.49
CA PRO A 55 3.44 -15.90 3.91
C PRO A 55 3.36 -15.92 5.44
N PHE A 56 2.13 -15.80 5.97
CA PHE A 56 1.91 -15.83 7.41
C PHE A 56 1.31 -17.18 7.80
N GLY A 57 2.18 -18.13 8.15
CA GLY A 57 1.82 -19.45 8.69
C GLY A 57 1.08 -20.37 7.70
N GLU A 58 1.46 -21.64 7.68
CA GLU A 58 0.62 -22.68 7.05
C GLU A 58 -0.61 -22.88 7.93
N VAL A 59 -1.80 -22.52 7.43
CA VAL A 59 -3.06 -22.93 8.07
C VAL A 59 -3.35 -24.36 7.63
N ALA A 60 -3.72 -25.21 8.59
CA ALA A 60 -4.03 -26.62 8.37
C ALA A 60 -5.03 -26.79 7.20
N GLY A 61 -4.57 -27.40 6.10
CA GLY A 61 -5.40 -27.65 4.90
C GLY A 61 -4.79 -27.22 3.56
N GLY A 62 -3.56 -26.69 3.51
CA GLY A 62 -2.89 -26.37 2.25
C GLY A 62 -3.27 -25.02 1.62
N VAL A 63 -4.05 -24.20 2.33
CA VAL A 63 -4.35 -22.82 1.96
C VAL A 63 -3.40 -21.90 2.72
N THR A 64 -2.39 -21.37 2.04
CA THR A 64 -1.55 -20.29 2.60
C THR A 64 -2.38 -19.02 2.71
N LEU A 65 -2.90 -18.74 3.91
CA LEU A 65 -3.56 -17.48 4.20
C LEU A 65 -2.52 -16.36 4.19
N MET A 66 -2.56 -15.56 3.13
CA MET A 66 -1.62 -14.47 2.93
C MET A 66 -2.16 -13.19 3.56
N LEU A 67 -1.65 -12.83 4.74
CA LEU A 67 -2.12 -11.66 5.49
C LEU A 67 -1.07 -10.55 5.41
N MET A 68 -1.49 -9.38 4.90
CA MET A 68 -0.61 -8.23 4.70
C MET A 68 -1.00 -7.11 5.66
N LEU A 69 -0.39 -7.11 6.84
CA LEU A 69 -0.56 -6.02 7.81
C LEU A 69 0.42 -4.90 7.48
N MET A 70 -0.13 -3.73 7.17
CA MET A 70 0.62 -2.53 6.81
C MET A 70 0.17 -1.39 7.70
N HIS A 71 1.11 -0.70 8.34
CA HIS A 71 0.88 0.59 8.97
C HIS A 71 0.92 1.68 7.90
N VAL A 72 -0.16 2.46 7.81
CA VAL A 72 -0.24 3.60 6.90
C VAL A 72 0.00 4.88 7.70
N VAL A 73 1.05 5.61 7.35
CA VAL A 73 1.38 6.90 7.94
C VAL A 73 1.20 7.97 6.88
N VAL A 74 0.33 8.93 7.15
CA VAL A 74 0.17 10.11 6.29
C VAL A 74 1.06 11.22 6.82
N GLN A 75 2.04 11.61 6.02
CA GLN A 75 2.96 12.72 6.28
C GLN A 75 2.70 13.81 5.26
N PRO A 76 1.86 14.82 5.57
CA PRO A 76 1.65 15.94 4.67
C PRO A 76 2.99 16.64 4.43
N SER A 77 3.37 16.86 3.17
CA SER A 77 4.61 17.56 2.88
C SER A 77 4.43 19.04 3.19
N LEU A 78 5.29 19.60 4.05
CA LEU A 78 5.37 21.03 4.36
C LEU A 78 5.88 21.87 3.16
N SER A 79 5.60 21.47 1.93
CA SER A 79 5.90 22.26 0.74
C SER A 79 4.90 23.42 0.64
N LYS A 80 5.22 24.47 1.39
CA LYS A 80 4.89 25.88 1.14
C LYS A 80 3.40 26.18 1.02
N ALA A 81 2.77 26.42 2.16
CA ALA A 81 1.75 27.47 2.21
C ALA A 81 2.44 28.78 1.77
N LYS A 82 2.19 29.21 0.53
CA LYS A 82 2.38 30.60 0.14
C LYS A 82 1.00 31.22 0.17
N THR A 83 0.70 32.00 1.21
CA THR A 83 0.01 33.30 1.13
C THR A 83 0.25 34.00 2.45
#